data_AF-A0A6B3ITF1-F1
#
_entry.id   AF-A0A6B3ITF1-F1
#
_cell.length_a   1.000
_cell.length_b   1.000
_cell.length_c   1.000
_cell.angle_alpha   90.00
_cell.angle_beta   90.00
_cell.angle_gamma   90.00
#
_symmetry.space_group_name_H-M   'P 1'
#
loop_
_entity.id
_entity.type
_entity.pdbx_description
1 polymer ?
#
loop_
_entity_poly.entity_id
_entity_poly.type
_entity_poly.pdbx_seq_one_letter_code
_entity_poly.pdbx_strand_id
1 'polypeptide(L)'
;MQMCPPFTPTEVRSLAACPAVFLPGDPARGGTVAFFPSSPAGPPRVPGAEVRELPLVLPDDDGSLRVQPVRAVLLPVARAVPVLTRARVLDDAHPAAAFWGAAALLALDLLSRGLLLPGLSPADHDAWRCGPLGPDELARVRGLAASMPPTAHCGP
;
A
#
# COMPACT_ATOMS: atom_id res chain seq x y z
N MET A 1 -1.14 -2.78 -23.74
CA MET A 1 -1.30 -2.36 -22.34
C MET A 1 -2.73 -1.87 -22.17
N GLN A 2 -3.60 -2.63 -21.51
CA GLN A 2 -4.96 -2.16 -21.22
C GLN A 2 -4.84 -1.07 -20.15
N MET A 3 -5.11 0.19 -20.49
CA MET A 3 -5.19 1.25 -19.49
C MET A 3 -6.43 0.98 -18.64
N CYS A 4 -6.25 0.69 -17.36
CA CYS A 4 -7.37 0.67 -16.44
C CYS A 4 -7.99 2.07 -16.38
N PRO A 5 -9.32 2.19 -16.34
CA PRO A 5 -9.97 3.49 -16.22
C PRO A 5 -9.52 4.20 -14.93
N PRO A 6 -9.38 5.53 -14.96
CA PRO A 6 -9.05 6.30 -13.76
C PRO A 6 -10.17 6.18 -12.74
N PHE A 7 -9.82 6.24 -11.46
CA PHE A 7 -10.79 6.31 -10.38
C PHE A 7 -11.53 7.65 -10.40
N THR A 8 -12.82 7.61 -10.13
CA THR A 8 -13.61 8.80 -9.80
C THR A 8 -13.19 9.37 -8.45
N PRO A 9 -13.45 10.66 -8.16
CA PRO A 9 -13.15 11.25 -6.86
C PRO A 9 -13.79 10.52 -5.67
N THR A 10 -15.01 10.01 -5.84
CA THR A 10 -15.72 9.24 -4.82
C THR A 10 -15.02 7.91 -4.54
N GLU A 11 -14.62 7.16 -5.58
CA GLU A 11 -13.88 5.90 -5.40
C GLU A 11 -12.52 6.14 -4.72
N VAL A 12 -11.82 7.23 -5.07
CA VAL A 12 -10.57 7.61 -4.40
C VAL A 12 -10.82 7.84 -2.91
N ARG A 13 -11.83 8.64 -2.54
CA ARG A 13 -12.15 8.90 -1.12
C ARG A 13 -12.54 7.63 -0.38
N SER A 14 -13.40 6.78 -0.98
CA SER A 14 -13.81 5.52 -0.37
C SER A 14 -12.63 4.58 -0.11
N LEU A 15 -11.68 4.48 -1.05
CA LEU A 15 -10.47 3.69 -0.85
C LEU A 15 -9.49 4.35 0.13
N ALA A 16 -9.33 5.67 0.08
CA ALA A 16 -8.45 6.41 1.00
C ALA A 16 -8.92 6.33 2.46
N ALA A 17 -10.23 6.24 2.70
CA ALA A 17 -10.81 6.04 4.01
C ALA A 17 -10.64 4.61 4.56
N CYS A 18 -10.18 3.66 3.74
CA CYS A 18 -9.92 2.29 4.17
C CYS A 18 -8.47 2.11 4.68
N PRO A 19 -8.26 1.27 5.72
CA PRO A 19 -6.98 0.67 6.00
C PRO A 19 -6.35 0.06 4.75
N ALA A 20 -5.03 0.19 4.63
CA ALA A 20 -4.27 -0.31 3.50
C ALA A 20 -3.02 -1.04 3.97
N VAL A 21 -2.75 -2.21 3.39
CA VAL A 21 -1.54 -3.00 3.63
C VAL A 21 -0.91 -3.42 2.31
N PHE A 22 0.42 -3.31 2.20
CA PHE A 22 1.15 -3.79 1.04
C PHE A 22 1.40 -5.30 1.17
N LEU A 23 1.03 -6.05 0.13
CA LEU A 23 1.32 -7.46 -0.01
C LEU A 23 2.48 -7.61 -0.99
N PRO A 24 3.68 -8.01 -0.52
CA PRO A 24 4.83 -8.15 -1.40
C PRO A 24 4.57 -9.25 -2.43
N GLY A 25 5.11 -9.03 -3.64
CA GLY A 25 5.14 -10.03 -4.70
C GLY A 25 6.56 -10.25 -5.16
N ASP A 26 6.80 -11.40 -5.79
CA ASP A 26 8.07 -11.72 -6.45
C ASP A 26 7.80 -12.04 -7.94
N PRO A 27 8.26 -11.22 -8.90
CA PRO A 27 9.07 -10.01 -8.74
C PRO A 27 8.31 -8.87 -8.06
N ALA A 28 9.02 -7.88 -7.51
CA ALA A 28 8.44 -6.74 -6.78
C ALA A 28 7.30 -6.02 -7.53
N ARG A 29 7.34 -5.99 -8.87
CA ARG A 29 6.28 -5.43 -9.73
C ARG A 29 4.93 -6.18 -9.66
N GLY A 30 4.92 -7.41 -9.14
CA GLY A 30 3.73 -8.21 -8.89
C GLY A 30 3.07 -7.96 -7.54
N GLY A 31 3.64 -7.07 -6.70
CA GLY A 31 3.04 -6.69 -5.43
C GLY A 31 1.67 -6.03 -5.58
N THR A 32 0.85 -6.13 -4.54
CA THR A 32 -0.49 -5.53 -4.49
C THR A 32 -0.68 -4.74 -3.20
N VAL A 33 -1.64 -3.81 -3.20
CA VAL A 33 -2.10 -3.12 -2.00
C VAL A 33 -3.52 -3.57 -1.73
N ALA A 34 -3.74 -4.09 -0.52
CA ALA A 34 -5.04 -4.54 -0.05
C ALA A 34 -5.71 -3.41 0.74
N PHE A 35 -6.92 -3.03 0.32
CA PHE A 35 -7.80 -2.10 1.02
C PHE A 35 -8.92 -2.89 1.68
N PHE A 36 -9.04 -2.80 3.00
CA PHE A 36 -10.02 -3.56 3.77
C PHE A 36 -10.87 -2.61 4.64
N PRO A 37 -12.11 -2.98 4.97
CA PRO A 37 -13.02 -2.04 5.58
C PRO A 37 -12.70 -1.81 7.06
N SER A 38 -12.88 -0.58 7.52
CA SER A 38 -12.89 -0.25 8.97
C SER A 38 -14.23 -0.61 9.66
N SER A 39 -15.21 -1.09 8.89
CA SER A 39 -16.60 -1.27 9.32
C SER A 39 -17.20 -2.54 8.70
N PRO A 40 -18.18 -3.20 9.34
CA PRO A 40 -18.81 -4.42 8.83
C PRO A 40 -19.51 -4.30 7.46
N ALA A 41 -19.62 -3.11 6.87
CA ALA A 41 -20.22 -2.88 5.55
C ALA A 41 -19.47 -3.55 4.36
N GLY A 42 -18.30 -4.15 4.60
CA GLY A 42 -17.48 -4.80 3.57
C GLY A 42 -16.59 -3.81 2.81
N PRO A 43 -15.60 -4.29 2.02
CA PRO A 43 -14.68 -3.42 1.31
C PRO A 43 -15.38 -2.64 0.19
N PRO A 44 -14.86 -1.46 -0.20
CA PRO A 44 -15.46 -0.64 -1.25
C PRO A 44 -15.51 -1.38 -2.59
N ARG A 45 -16.62 -1.26 -3.32
CA ARG A 45 -16.73 -1.92 -4.63
C ARG A 45 -15.91 -1.17 -5.67
N VAL A 46 -14.88 -1.83 -6.20
CA VAL A 46 -14.02 -1.28 -7.26
C VAL A 46 -14.15 -2.11 -8.53
N PRO A 47 -14.53 -1.51 -9.68
CA PRO A 47 -14.61 -2.22 -10.94
C PRO A 47 -13.28 -2.88 -11.33
N GLY A 48 -13.34 -4.17 -11.66
CA GLY A 48 -12.20 -4.98 -12.11
C GLY A 48 -11.15 -5.30 -11.04
N ALA A 49 -11.39 -4.94 -9.77
CA ALA A 49 -10.51 -5.33 -8.69
C ALA A 49 -10.89 -6.70 -8.11
N GLU A 50 -9.88 -7.50 -7.79
CA GLU A 50 -10.06 -8.75 -7.07
C GLU A 50 -10.48 -8.45 -5.62
N VAL A 51 -11.41 -9.23 -5.09
CA VAL A 51 -11.71 -9.26 -3.66
C VAL A 51 -11.25 -10.60 -3.11
N ARG A 52 -10.33 -10.57 -2.15
CA ARG A 52 -9.75 -11.76 -1.53
C ARG A 52 -9.88 -11.68 -0.02
N GLU A 53 -10.08 -12.82 0.62
CA GLU A 53 -9.98 -12.95 2.06
C GLU A 53 -8.50 -13.04 2.48
N LEU A 54 -8.07 -12.19 3.39
CA LEU A 54 -6.69 -12.12 3.88
C LEU A 54 -6.65 -12.40 5.38
N PRO A 55 -5.69 -13.20 5.87
CA PRO A 55 -5.44 -13.35 7.29
C PRO A 55 -4.72 -12.09 7.80
N LEU A 56 -5.45 -11.19 8.46
CA LEU A 56 -4.88 -9.95 8.99
C LEU A 56 -4.77 -9.99 10.52
N VAL A 57 -3.68 -9.47 11.07
CA VAL A 57 -3.50 -9.32 12.52
C VAL A 57 -4.19 -8.03 12.97
N LEU A 58 -5.36 -8.17 13.59
CA LEU A 58 -6.21 -7.04 14.00
C LEU A 58 -6.60 -7.16 15.47
N PRO A 59 -6.85 -6.04 16.16
CA PRO A 59 -7.40 -6.07 17.51
C PRO A 59 -8.82 -6.69 17.51
N ASP A 60 -9.09 -7.51 18.51
CA ASP A 60 -10.41 -8.02 18.87
C ASP A 60 -11.10 -7.02 19.84
N ASP A 61 -12.36 -7.27 20.20
CA ASP A 61 -13.16 -6.39 21.08
C ASP A 61 -12.53 -6.18 22.47
N ASP A 62 -11.75 -7.16 22.95
CA ASP A 62 -11.00 -7.11 24.21
C ASP A 62 -9.61 -6.44 24.08
N GLY A 63 -9.26 -5.97 22.88
CA GLY A 63 -7.97 -5.36 22.57
C GLY A 63 -6.84 -6.35 22.30
N SER A 64 -7.08 -7.66 22.40
CA SER A 64 -6.08 -8.68 22.05
C SER A 64 -5.88 -8.75 20.54
N LEU A 65 -4.65 -9.06 20.08
CA LEU A 65 -4.38 -9.21 18.65
C LEU A 65 -4.68 -10.63 18.19
N ARG A 66 -5.47 -10.75 17.12
CA ARG A 66 -5.81 -12.04 16.50
C ARG A 66 -5.66 -11.98 15.00
N VAL A 67 -5.32 -13.13 14.41
CA VAL A 67 -5.41 -13.32 12.96
C VAL A 67 -6.88 -13.50 12.61
N GLN A 68 -7.41 -12.60 11.80
CA GLN A 68 -8.81 -12.57 11.39
C GLN A 68 -8.90 -12.66 9.85
N PRO A 69 -9.80 -13.48 9.30
CA PRO A 69 -10.07 -13.49 7.87
C PRO A 69 -10.85 -12.21 7.48
N VAL A 70 -10.25 -11.37 6.65
CA VAL A 70 -10.85 -10.10 6.22
C VAL A 70 -10.92 -10.02 4.71
N ARG A 71 -12.11 -9.72 4.18
CA ARG A 71 -12.30 -9.46 2.75
C ARG A 71 -11.72 -8.09 2.40
N ALA A 72 -10.71 -8.09 1.54
CA ALA A 72 -10.02 -6.91 1.06
C ALA A 72 -10.12 -6.80 -0.47
N VAL A 73 -10.13 -5.56 -0.96
CA VAL A 73 -9.97 -5.25 -2.38
C VAL A 73 -8.49 -5.14 -2.69
N LEU A 74 -8.02 -5.90 -3.67
CA LEU A 74 -6.62 -5.92 -4.07
C LEU A 74 -6.42 -5.10 -5.33
N LEU A 75 -5.51 -4.14 -5.24
CA LEU A 75 -5.07 -3.33 -6.36
C LEU A 75 -3.59 -3.60 -6.66
N PRO A 76 -3.21 -3.86 -7.92
CA PRO A 76 -1.82 -3.75 -8.33
C PRO A 76 -1.24 -2.39 -7.94
N VAL A 77 0.06 -2.31 -7.62
CA VAL A 77 0.70 -1.05 -7.19
C VAL A 77 0.39 0.10 -8.16
N ALA A 78 0.45 -0.15 -9.47
CA ALA A 78 0.14 0.86 -10.50
C ALA A 78 -1.27 1.47 -10.37
N ARG A 79 -2.25 0.68 -9.90
CA ARG A 79 -3.62 1.13 -9.62
C ARG A 79 -3.73 1.79 -8.24
N ALA A 80 -2.97 1.34 -7.25
CA ALA A 80 -3.02 1.88 -5.90
C ALA A 80 -2.37 3.26 -5.77
N VAL A 81 -1.27 3.54 -6.48
CA VAL A 81 -0.49 4.78 -6.36
C VAL A 81 -1.33 6.06 -6.53
N PRO A 82 -2.23 6.19 -7.53
CA PRO A 82 -3.10 7.36 -7.65
C PRO A 82 -4.02 7.58 -6.45
N VAL A 83 -4.47 6.51 -5.79
CA VAL A 83 -5.32 6.60 -4.58
C VAL A 83 -4.47 7.02 -3.39
N LEU A 84 -3.36 6.32 -3.16
CA LEU A 84 -2.49 6.52 -2.00
C LEU A 84 -1.84 7.91 -1.96
N THR A 85 -1.37 8.41 -3.11
CA THR A 85 -0.78 9.75 -3.20
C THR A 85 -1.79 10.86 -2.86
N ARG A 86 -3.09 10.64 -3.12
CA ARG A 86 -4.18 11.54 -2.70
C ARG A 86 -4.56 11.34 -1.23
N ALA A 87 -4.56 10.11 -0.73
CA ALA A 87 -4.88 9.80 0.68
C ALA A 87 -4.03 10.62 1.66
N ARG A 88 -2.76 10.90 1.33
CA ARG A 88 -1.85 11.69 2.18
C ARG A 88 -2.36 13.12 2.49
N VAL A 89 -3.18 13.70 1.63
CA VAL A 89 -3.67 15.10 1.76
C VAL A 89 -5.16 15.19 2.07
N LEU A 90 -5.83 14.05 2.25
CA LEU A 90 -7.24 13.99 2.58
C LEU A 90 -7.39 13.91 4.10
N ASP A 91 -8.18 14.81 4.68
CA ASP A 91 -8.43 14.86 6.13
C ASP A 91 -9.16 13.61 6.65
N ASP A 92 -9.93 12.96 5.78
CA ASP A 92 -10.73 11.75 6.05
C ASP A 92 -10.01 10.45 5.67
N ALA A 93 -8.72 10.50 5.28
CA ALA A 93 -7.97 9.29 4.95
C ALA A 93 -7.61 8.47 6.19
N HIS A 94 -7.63 7.16 6.04
CA HIS A 94 -7.14 6.26 7.07
C HIS A 94 -5.61 6.41 7.23
N PRO A 95 -5.06 6.42 8.46
CA PRO A 95 -3.63 6.60 8.70
C PRO A 95 -2.75 5.63 7.91
N ALA A 96 -3.16 4.36 7.77
CA ALA A 96 -2.44 3.37 6.97
C ALA A 96 -2.39 3.71 5.47
N ALA A 97 -3.48 4.22 4.89
CA ALA A 97 -3.50 4.66 3.50
C ALA A 97 -2.63 5.91 3.29
N ALA A 98 -2.69 6.87 4.22
CA ALA A 98 -1.83 8.05 4.20
C ALA A 98 -0.33 7.68 4.33
N PHE A 99 0.00 6.72 5.19
CA PHE A 99 1.35 6.17 5.34
C PHE A 99 1.88 5.58 4.02
N TRP A 100 1.12 4.70 3.37
CA TRP A 100 1.52 4.13 2.08
C TRP A 100 1.55 5.18 0.96
N GLY A 101 0.75 6.25 1.07
CA GLY A 101 0.86 7.45 0.24
C GLY A 101 2.19 8.19 0.40
N ALA A 102 2.65 8.38 1.63
CA ALA A 102 3.96 8.96 1.91
C ALA A 102 5.10 8.06 1.40
N ALA A 103 4.97 6.73 1.55
CA ALA A 103 5.91 5.76 0.99
C ALA A 103 6.01 5.85 -0.54
N ALA A 104 4.86 5.91 -1.22
CA ALA A 104 4.82 6.04 -2.68
C ALA A 104 5.49 7.33 -3.16
N LEU A 105 5.25 8.46 -2.50
CA LEU A 105 5.90 9.74 -2.85
C LEU A 105 7.40 9.73 -2.57
N LEU A 106 7.84 9.13 -1.45
CA LEU A 106 9.27 8.97 -1.19
C LEU A 106 9.94 8.11 -2.27
N ALA A 107 9.32 7.00 -2.66
CA ALA A 107 9.84 6.17 -3.76
C ALA A 107 9.91 6.95 -5.08
N LEU A 108 8.86 7.71 -5.44
CA LEU A 108 8.85 8.52 -6.65
C LEU A 108 9.92 9.63 -6.64
N ASP A 109 10.16 10.26 -5.49
CA ASP A 109 11.24 11.24 -5.32
C ASP A 109 12.63 10.61 -5.56
N LEU A 110 12.89 9.44 -4.97
CA LEU A 110 14.14 8.69 -5.23
C LEU A 110 14.31 8.34 -6.71
N LEU A 111 13.24 7.86 -7.34
CA LEU A 111 13.23 7.52 -8.78
C LEU A 111 13.48 8.75 -9.66
N SER A 112 12.88 9.89 -9.32
CA SER A 112 13.06 11.15 -10.08
C SER A 112 14.51 11.63 -10.08
N ARG A 113 15.28 11.23 -9.07
CA ARG A 113 16.71 11.53 -8.92
C ARG A 113 17.61 10.45 -9.53
N GLY A 114 17.03 9.45 -10.19
CA GLY A 114 17.79 8.36 -10.81
C GLY A 114 18.37 7.36 -9.81
N LEU A 115 17.90 7.33 -8.57
CA LEU A 115 18.36 6.39 -7.54
C LEU A 115 17.70 5.02 -7.73
N LEU A 116 18.07 4.35 -8.82
CA LEU A 116 17.53 3.07 -9.22
C LEU A 116 18.66 2.15 -9.69
N LEU A 117 18.76 0.95 -9.13
CA LEU A 117 19.74 -0.06 -9.50
C LEU A 117 19.05 -1.30 -10.07
N PRO A 118 19.56 -1.87 -11.17
CA PRO A 118 19.15 -3.18 -11.62
C PRO A 118 19.60 -4.25 -10.62
N GLY A 119 18.88 -5.36 -10.58
CA GLY A 119 19.22 -6.53 -9.78
C GLY A 119 18.24 -7.66 -10.01
N LEU A 120 18.33 -8.67 -9.16
CA LEU A 120 17.48 -9.84 -9.18
C LEU A 120 16.63 -9.88 -7.91
N SER A 121 15.40 -10.36 -8.05
CA SER A 121 14.55 -10.69 -6.91
C SER A 121 14.98 -12.03 -6.29
N PRO A 122 14.41 -12.44 -5.13
CA PRO A 122 14.74 -13.73 -4.52
C PRO A 122 14.50 -14.94 -5.44
N ALA A 123 13.47 -14.90 -6.28
CA ALA A 123 13.18 -15.92 -7.29
C ALA A 123 13.87 -15.67 -8.65
N ASP A 124 14.93 -14.88 -8.69
CA ASP A 124 15.80 -14.68 -9.85
C ASP A 124 15.11 -13.98 -11.05
N HIS A 125 14.15 -13.11 -10.76
CA HIS A 125 13.54 -12.26 -11.78
C HIS A 125 14.26 -10.90 -11.86
N ASP A 126 14.41 -10.38 -13.08
CA ASP A 126 14.85 -9.01 -13.31
C ASP A 126 14.01 -8.03 -12.49
N ALA A 127 14.69 -7.26 -11.64
CA ALA A 127 14.09 -6.32 -10.71
C ALA A 127 14.86 -5.01 -10.63
N TRP A 128 14.16 -3.98 -10.17
CA TRP A 128 14.74 -2.67 -9.87
C TRP A 128 14.58 -2.39 -8.38
N ARG A 129 15.63 -1.87 -7.76
CA ARG A 129 15.59 -1.43 -6.35
C ARG A 129 16.05 0.01 -6.22
N CYS A 130 15.49 0.72 -5.26
CA CYS A 130 15.97 2.08 -4.94
C CYS A 130 17.42 2.00 -4.46
N GLY A 131 18.29 2.84 -5.02
CA GLY A 131 19.69 2.94 -4.57
C GLY A 131 20.65 3.57 -5.59
N PRO A 132 21.91 3.81 -5.19
CA PRO A 132 22.39 3.71 -3.80
C PRO A 132 21.74 4.80 -2.91
N LEU A 133 21.37 4.46 -1.68
CA LEU A 133 20.77 5.40 -0.74
C LEU A 133 21.86 6.01 0.14
N GLY A 134 21.95 7.34 0.15
CA GLY A 134 22.84 8.06 1.05
C GLY A 134 22.27 8.20 2.46
N PRO A 135 23.00 8.85 3.38
CA PRO A 135 22.56 9.03 4.77
C PRO A 135 21.19 9.73 4.87
N ASP A 136 20.94 10.73 4.04
CA ASP A 136 19.69 11.51 4.05
C ASP A 136 18.50 10.68 3.56
N GLU A 137 18.67 9.91 2.47
CA GLU A 137 17.62 9.01 1.99
C GLU A 137 17.31 7.93 3.03
N LEU A 138 18.34 7.35 3.65
CA LEU A 138 18.19 6.35 4.72
C LEU A 138 17.48 6.95 5.93
N ALA A 139 17.79 8.19 6.31
CA ALA A 139 17.10 8.87 7.40
C ALA A 139 15.61 9.06 7.09
N ARG A 140 15.24 9.44 5.87
CA ARG A 140 13.83 9.57 5.45
C ARG A 140 13.11 8.23 5.44
N VAL A 141 13.74 7.16 4.93
CA VAL A 141 13.15 5.81 4.95
C VAL A 141 12.95 5.32 6.39
N ARG A 142 13.92 5.53 7.28
CA ARG A 142 13.80 5.17 8.69
C ARG A 142 12.74 6.00 9.42
N GLY A 143 12.68 7.30 9.16
CA GLY A 143 11.67 8.18 9.72
C GLY A 143 10.26 7.78 9.28
N LEU A 144 10.11 7.40 8.01
CA LEU A 144 8.86 6.82 7.51
C LEU A 144 8.54 5.52 8.25
N ALA A 145 9.46 4.54 8.26
CA ALA A 145 9.23 3.25 8.94
C ALA A 145 8.87 3.41 10.43
N ALA A 146 9.49 4.34 11.14
CA ALA A 146 9.18 4.64 12.55
C ALA A 146 7.77 5.24 12.76
N SER A 147 7.18 5.85 11.72
CA SER A 147 5.82 6.39 11.74
C SER A 147 4.74 5.39 11.30
N MET A 148 5.12 4.16 10.95
CA MET A 148 4.21 3.15 10.39
C MET A 148 3.08 2.79 11.38
N PRO A 149 1.81 3.06 11.05
CA PRO A 149 0.69 2.62 11.88
C PRO A 149 0.61 1.09 11.90
N PRO A 150 0.17 0.44 13.01
CA PRO A 150 0.06 -1.02 13.07
C PRO A 150 -0.79 -1.63 11.96
N THR A 151 -1.87 -0.96 11.56
CA THR A 151 -2.75 -1.38 10.45
C THR A 151 -2.10 -1.29 9.07
N ALA A 152 -0.97 -0.60 8.92
CA ALA A 152 -0.17 -0.63 7.69
C ALA A 152 0.75 -1.87 7.62
N HIS A 153 0.90 -2.61 8.73
CA HIS A 153 1.73 -3.81 8.89
C HIS A 153 0.92 -4.96 9.52
N CYS A 154 -0.35 -5.09 9.17
CA CYS A 154 -1.22 -6.15 9.68
C CYS A 154 -1.32 -7.37 8.74
N GLY A 155 -0.54 -7.39 7.66
CA GLY A 155 -0.54 -8.47 6.67
C GLY A 155 0.32 -9.66 7.10
N PRO A 156 0.25 -10.77 6.35
CA PRO A 156 1.10 -11.94 6.54
C PRO A 156 2.57 -11.67 6.19
#